data_AF-A0A662RW70-F1
#
_entry.id   AF-A0A662RW70-F1
#
_cell.length_a   1.000
_cell.length_b   1.000
_cell.length_c   1.000
_cell.angle_alpha   90.00
_cell.angle_beta   90.00
_cell.angle_gamma   90.00
#
_symmetry.space_group_name_H-M   'P 1'
#
loop_
_entity.id
_entity.type
_entity.pdbx_description
1 polymer ?
#
loop_
_entity_poly.entity_id
_entity_poly.type
_entity_poly.pdbx_seq_one_letter_code
_entity_poly.pdbx_strand_id
1 'polypeptide(L)'
;LRMDICRFVYERAKIEHQMLDKMNIDKMNVTDVVSAEDFDPYPGCFLKHDLHDRIVHACRLLSEEYMKEGDRKGAEEALRNIRTARECAPKYNVYQWFCSIRRSWEEMMIWAERRSSEIQELIQ
;
A
#
# COMPACT_ATOMS: atom_id res chain seq x y z
N LEU A 1 -13.19 6.26 -0.20
CA LEU A 1 -13.58 5.46 -1.40
C LEU A 1 -13.03 4.04 -1.23
N ARG A 2 -13.53 3.02 -1.95
CA ARG A 2 -12.97 1.66 -1.90
C ARG A 2 -11.47 1.56 -2.18
N MET A 3 -10.92 2.59 -2.85
CA MET A 3 -9.48 2.73 -3.08
C MET A 3 -8.66 2.75 -1.79
N ASP A 4 -9.22 3.20 -0.66
CA ASP A 4 -8.50 3.20 0.62
C ASP A 4 -8.20 1.77 1.10
N ILE A 5 -9.10 0.81 0.86
CA ILE A 5 -8.87 -0.61 1.14
C ILE A 5 -7.65 -1.10 0.35
N CYS A 6 -7.63 -0.82 -0.95
CA CYS A 6 -6.54 -1.24 -1.83
C CYS A 6 -5.23 -0.55 -1.47
N ARG A 7 -5.26 0.74 -1.13
CA ARG A 7 -4.10 1.50 -0.64
C ARG A 7 -3.51 0.83 0.59
N PHE A 8 -4.31 0.59 1.63
CA PHE A 8 -3.77 0.04 2.88
C PHE A 8 -3.30 -1.41 2.74
N VAL A 9 -3.97 -2.22 1.91
CA VAL A 9 -3.48 -3.56 1.56
C VAL A 9 -2.12 -3.49 0.87
N TYR A 10 -1.95 -2.59 -0.09
CA TYR A 10 -0.70 -2.40 -0.82
C TYR A 10 0.43 -1.86 0.07
N GLU A 11 0.16 -0.81 0.85
CA GLU A 11 1.13 -0.17 1.73
C GLU A 11 1.60 -1.11 2.85
N ARG A 12 0.69 -1.88 3.43
CA ARG A 12 1.05 -2.95 4.38
C ARG A 12 1.97 -3.98 3.71
N ALA A 13 1.62 -4.46 2.53
CA ALA A 13 2.44 -5.44 1.81
C ALA A 13 3.85 -4.90 1.50
N LYS A 14 4.01 -3.60 1.25
CA LYS A 14 5.32 -2.95 1.07
C LYS A 14 6.19 -3.09 2.33
N ILE A 15 5.64 -2.84 3.52
CA ILE A 15 6.33 -3.00 4.80
C ILE A 15 6.66 -4.47 5.07
N GLU A 16 5.72 -5.38 4.81
CA GLU A 16 5.93 -6.82 5.03
C GLU A 16 7.02 -7.40 4.12
N HIS A 17 6.99 -7.08 2.82
CA HIS A 17 7.98 -7.57 1.87
C HIS A 17 9.40 -7.05 2.16
N GLN A 18 9.52 -5.84 2.72
CA GLN A 18 10.80 -5.30 3.18
C GLN A 18 11.45 -6.21 4.25
N MET A 19 10.66 -6.75 5.17
CA MET A 19 11.15 -7.62 6.25
C MET A 19 11.55 -9.01 5.74
N LEU A 20 10.93 -9.49 4.65
CA LEU A 20 11.28 -10.78 4.03
C LEU A 20 12.61 -10.70 3.27
N ASP A 21 12.87 -9.58 2.59
CA ASP A 21 14.13 -9.37 1.85
C ASP A 21 15.34 -9.17 2.79
N LYS A 22 15.12 -8.77 4.05
CA LYS A 22 16.17 -8.69 5.08
C LYS A 22 16.89 -10.02 5.33
N MET A 23 16.21 -11.17 5.18
CA MET A 23 16.86 -12.47 5.35
C MET A 23 17.93 -12.77 4.27
N ASN A 24 18.05 -11.91 3.24
CA ASN A 24 18.96 -12.10 2.10
C ASN A 24 20.05 -11.03 1.94
N ILE A 25 20.21 -10.04 2.84
CA ILE A 25 21.09 -8.89 2.56
C ILE A 25 22.03 -8.52 3.71
N ASP A 26 23.28 -8.98 3.57
CA ASP A 26 24.50 -8.47 4.23
C ASP A 26 25.08 -7.20 3.55
N LYS A 27 24.44 -6.66 2.48
CA LYS A 27 25.15 -5.78 1.52
C LYS A 27 24.37 -4.63 0.87
N MET A 28 23.32 -4.10 1.48
CA MET A 28 22.81 -2.78 1.06
C MET A 28 22.80 -1.88 2.28
N ASN A 29 23.22 -0.62 2.09
CA ASN A 29 22.96 0.47 3.03
C ASN A 29 21.42 0.66 3.09
N VAL A 30 20.75 -0.26 3.79
CA VAL A 30 19.31 -0.23 4.02
C VAL A 30 19.09 0.93 4.99
N THR A 31 18.80 2.07 4.40
CA THR A 31 18.17 3.21 5.06
C THR A 31 16.94 2.70 5.81
N ASP A 32 16.71 3.27 6.99
CA ASP A 32 16.04 2.65 8.13
C ASP A 32 14.79 1.82 7.81
N VAL A 33 14.74 0.64 8.43
CA VAL A 33 13.60 -0.24 8.24
C VAL A 33 12.42 0.26 9.02
N VAL A 34 11.34 0.53 8.29
CA VAL A 34 10.12 1.07 8.85
C VAL A 34 9.18 -0.05 9.27
N SER A 35 8.45 0.22 10.33
CA SER A 35 7.39 -0.58 10.92
C SER A 35 6.05 0.14 10.76
N ALA A 36 4.94 -0.52 11.10
CA ALA A 36 3.64 0.14 11.09
C ALA A 36 3.57 1.25 12.17
N GLU A 37 4.28 1.04 13.28
CA GLU A 37 4.34 1.92 14.44
C GLU A 37 4.97 3.27 14.12
N ASP A 38 5.90 3.33 13.16
CA ASP A 38 6.50 4.59 12.68
C ASP A 38 5.47 5.53 12.01
N PHE A 39 4.28 5.01 11.71
CA PHE A 39 3.18 5.75 11.10
C PHE A 39 1.97 5.91 12.03
N ASP A 40 2.06 5.49 13.29
CA ASP A 40 0.96 5.64 14.24
C ASP A 40 0.71 7.14 14.60
N PRO A 41 -0.55 7.54 14.89
CA PRO A 41 -1.75 6.70 14.98
C PRO A 41 -2.40 6.41 13.62
N TYR A 42 -2.43 7.41 12.74
CA TYR A 42 -2.86 7.29 11.36
C TYR A 42 -1.68 7.69 10.46
N PRO A 43 -1.33 6.90 9.43
CA PRO A 43 -2.03 5.70 8.96
C PRO A 43 -1.63 4.37 9.63
N GLY A 44 -0.72 4.38 10.61
CA GLY A 44 -0.08 3.19 11.18
C GLY A 44 -1.05 2.10 11.66
N CYS A 45 -2.18 2.48 12.25
CA CYS A 45 -3.22 1.53 12.65
C CYS A 45 -3.75 0.67 11.48
N PHE A 46 -3.63 1.10 10.22
CA PHE A 46 -4.04 0.34 9.02
C PHE A 46 -2.90 -0.45 8.40
N LEU A 47 -1.66 -0.34 8.91
CA LEU A 47 -0.47 -0.99 8.36
C LEU A 47 -0.05 -2.21 9.18
N LYS A 48 -0.77 -2.52 10.25
CA LYS A 48 -0.50 -3.63 11.17
C LYS A 48 -0.93 -4.97 10.57
N HIS A 49 -0.34 -6.05 11.09
CA HIS A 49 -0.56 -7.43 10.65
C HIS A 49 -2.04 -7.88 10.70
N ASP A 50 -2.83 -7.28 11.59
CA ASP A 50 -4.25 -7.59 11.82
C ASP A 50 -5.21 -6.84 10.87
N LEU A 51 -4.70 -6.11 9.86
CA LEU A 51 -5.53 -5.34 8.91
C LEU A 51 -6.63 -6.20 8.28
N HIS A 52 -6.33 -7.42 7.85
CA HIS A 52 -7.32 -8.28 7.20
C HIS A 52 -8.47 -8.63 8.14
N ASP A 53 -8.14 -9.01 9.37
CA ASP A 53 -9.12 -9.41 10.38
C ASP A 53 -10.00 -8.22 10.78
N ARG A 54 -9.40 -7.03 10.90
CA ARG A 54 -10.14 -5.79 11.14
C ARG A 54 -11.11 -5.44 10.00
N ILE A 55 -10.69 -5.60 8.75
CA ILE A 55 -11.58 -5.41 7.59
C ILE A 55 -12.75 -6.42 7.65
N VAL A 56 -12.46 -7.69 7.88
CA VAL A 56 -13.49 -8.75 7.95
C VAL A 56 -14.49 -8.47 9.07
N HIS A 57 -14.00 -8.16 10.26
CA HIS A 57 -14.84 -7.88 11.43
C HIS A 57 -15.73 -6.65 11.20
N ALA A 58 -15.13 -5.52 10.81
CA ALA A 58 -15.88 -4.28 10.58
C ALA A 58 -16.93 -4.43 9.46
N CYS A 59 -16.60 -5.10 8.36
CA CYS A 59 -17.53 -5.29 7.25
C CYS A 59 -18.70 -6.22 7.60
N ARG A 60 -18.48 -7.25 8.43
CA ARG A 60 -19.55 -8.12 8.92
C ARG A 60 -20.49 -7.36 9.86
N LEU A 61 -19.94 -6.63 10.83
CA LEU A 61 -20.74 -5.83 11.76
C LEU A 61 -21.59 -4.80 11.02
N LEU A 62 -20.98 -4.05 10.10
CA LEU A 62 -21.68 -3.07 9.28
C LEU A 62 -22.77 -3.72 8.40
N SER A 63 -22.51 -4.91 7.87
CA SER A 63 -23.51 -5.66 7.12
C SER A 63 -24.71 -6.06 7.98
N GLU A 64 -24.49 -6.45 9.23
CA GLU A 64 -25.58 -6.79 10.16
C GLU A 64 -26.40 -5.56 10.54
N GLU A 65 -25.76 -4.41 10.73
CA GLU A 65 -26.43 -3.12 10.98
C GLU A 65 -27.33 -2.73 9.80
N TYR A 66 -26.80 -2.75 8.58
CA TYR A 66 -27.60 -2.46 7.38
C TYR A 66 -28.78 -3.43 7.21
N MET A 67 -28.60 -4.71 7.52
CA MET A 67 -29.71 -5.67 7.48
C MET A 67 -30.81 -5.35 8.50
N LYS A 68 -30.46 -4.90 9.72
CA LYS A 68 -31.43 -4.48 10.74
C LYS A 68 -32.23 -3.25 10.31
N GLU A 69 -31.61 -2.37 9.53
CA GLU A 69 -32.22 -1.16 8.97
C GLU A 69 -33.03 -1.42 7.69
N GLY A 70 -33.00 -2.65 7.16
CA GLY A 70 -33.66 -3.01 5.90
C GLY A 70 -32.87 -2.65 4.64
N ASP A 71 -31.64 -2.15 4.77
CA ASP A 71 -30.76 -1.86 3.64
C ASP A 71 -29.98 -3.09 3.18
N ARG A 72 -30.66 -3.94 2.41
CA ARG A 72 -30.05 -5.14 1.82
C ARG A 72 -28.85 -4.81 0.91
N LYS A 73 -28.89 -3.68 0.20
CA LYS A 73 -27.82 -3.29 -0.73
C LYS A 73 -26.58 -2.84 0.03
N GLY A 74 -26.74 -2.01 1.07
CA GLY A 74 -25.66 -1.62 1.96
C GLY A 74 -24.96 -2.84 2.58
N ALA A 75 -25.75 -3.82 3.04
CA ALA A 75 -25.22 -5.07 3.59
C ALA A 75 -24.36 -5.84 2.58
N GLU A 76 -24.87 -6.05 1.36
CA GLU A 76 -24.13 -6.72 0.28
C GLU A 76 -22.84 -5.96 -0.08
N GLU A 77 -22.90 -4.63 -0.11
CA GLU A 77 -21.76 -3.75 -0.42
C GLU A 77 -20.69 -3.76 0.67
N ALA A 78 -21.08 -3.84 1.96
CA ALA A 78 -20.17 -4.01 3.08
C ALA A 78 -19.42 -5.34 2.98
N LEU A 79 -20.12 -6.45 2.71
CA LEU A 79 -19.48 -7.76 2.51
C LEU A 79 -18.59 -7.79 1.27
N ARG A 80 -18.94 -7.05 0.21
CA ARG A 80 -18.12 -6.95 -1.01
C ARG A 80 -16.74 -6.35 -0.73
N ASN A 81 -16.59 -5.50 0.28
CA ASN A 81 -15.30 -4.92 0.66
C ASN A 81 -14.28 -5.97 1.14
N ILE A 82 -14.74 -7.08 1.74
CA ILE A 82 -13.86 -8.21 2.13
C ILE A 82 -13.24 -8.85 0.88
N ARG A 83 -14.03 -9.03 -0.18
CA ARG A 83 -13.53 -9.51 -1.48
C ARG A 83 -12.55 -8.52 -2.10
N THR A 84 -12.91 -7.24 -2.13
CA THR A 84 -12.03 -6.17 -2.64
C THR A 84 -10.65 -6.20 -1.97
N ALA A 85 -10.60 -6.37 -0.64
CA ALA A 85 -9.33 -6.44 0.09
C ALA A 85 -8.45 -7.61 -0.37
N ARG A 86 -9.04 -8.77 -0.68
CA ARG A 86 -8.32 -9.93 -1.22
C ARG A 86 -7.87 -9.71 -2.66
N GLU A 87 -8.73 -9.12 -3.48
CA GLU A 87 -8.45 -8.84 -4.89
C GLU A 87 -7.35 -7.79 -5.07
N CYS A 88 -7.27 -6.83 -4.15
CA CYS A 88 -6.23 -5.80 -4.14
C CYS A 88 -4.89 -6.26 -3.54
N ALA A 89 -4.81 -7.48 -3.00
CA ALA A 89 -3.55 -8.02 -2.49
C ALA A 89 -2.53 -8.17 -3.65
N PRO A 90 -1.35 -7.57 -3.54
CA PRO A 90 -0.33 -7.65 -4.58
C PRO A 90 0.17 -9.09 -4.72
N LYS A 91 0.38 -9.51 -5.97
CA LYS A 91 0.90 -10.85 -6.31
C LYS A 91 2.41 -10.88 -6.55
N TYR A 92 3.09 -9.79 -6.21
CA TYR A 92 4.52 -9.57 -6.43
C TYR A 92 5.14 -8.88 -5.20
N ASN A 93 6.47 -8.93 -5.08
CA ASN A 93 7.18 -8.22 -4.02
C ASN A 93 7.12 -6.70 -4.28
N VAL A 94 6.22 -6.05 -3.56
CA VAL A 94 5.97 -4.59 -3.64
C VAL A 94 7.20 -3.78 -3.25
N TYR A 95 7.98 -4.24 -2.28
CA TYR A 95 9.16 -3.53 -1.83
C TYR A 95 10.25 -3.51 -2.92
N GLN A 96 10.53 -4.64 -3.55
CA GLN A 96 11.48 -4.73 -4.66
C GLN A 96 11.02 -3.89 -5.86
N TRP A 97 9.73 -3.92 -6.17
CA TRP A 97 9.14 -3.08 -7.21
C TRP A 97 9.27 -1.59 -6.89
N PHE A 98 9.06 -1.19 -5.63
CA PHE A 98 9.30 0.18 -5.19
C PHE A 98 10.77 0.57 -5.34
N CYS A 99 11.70 -0.30 -4.95
CA CYS A 99 13.13 -0.05 -5.10
C CYS A 99 13.56 0.09 -6.57
N SER A 100 12.98 -0.69 -7.49
CA SER A 100 13.28 -0.57 -8.92
C SER A 100 12.78 0.77 -9.48
N ILE A 101 11.54 1.17 -9.16
CA ILE A 101 11.00 2.48 -9.55
C ILE A 101 11.87 3.61 -9.00
N ARG A 102 12.24 3.54 -7.72
CA ARG A 102 13.09 4.57 -7.08
C ARG A 102 14.41 4.72 -7.83
N ARG A 103 15.08 3.62 -8.15
CA ARG A 103 16.33 3.62 -8.93
C ARG A 103 16.14 4.24 -10.31
N SER A 104 15.12 3.81 -11.05
CA SER A 104 14.85 4.37 -12.39
C SER A 104 14.55 5.87 -12.33
N TRP A 105 13.86 6.33 -11.29
CA TRP A 105 13.61 7.75 -11.07
C TRP A 105 14.90 8.51 -10.74
N GLU A 106 15.75 7.99 -9.84
CA GLU A 106 17.05 8.59 -9.52
C GLU A 106 17.92 8.73 -10.78
N GLU A 107 17.99 7.68 -11.60
CA GLU A 107 18.71 7.69 -12.89
C GLU A 107 18.13 8.73 -13.87
N MET A 108 16.80 8.82 -13.97
CA MET A 108 16.12 9.81 -14.80
C MET A 108 16.42 11.24 -14.34
N MET A 109 16.41 11.50 -13.03
CA MET A 109 16.71 12.82 -12.48
C MET A 109 18.15 13.25 -12.76
N ILE A 110 19.12 12.33 -12.59
CA ILE A 110 20.52 12.58 -12.94
C ILE A 110 20.65 12.86 -14.44
N TRP A 111 19.93 12.11 -15.29
CA TRP A 111 19.93 12.33 -16.73
C TRP A 111 19.36 13.69 -17.10
N ALA A 112 18.24 14.09 -16.46
CA ALA A 112 17.56 15.35 -16.72
C ALA A 112 18.38 16.56 -16.26
N GLU A 113 19.01 16.47 -15.09
CA GLU A 113 19.89 17.52 -14.56
C GLU A 113 21.06 17.80 -15.51
N ARG A 114 21.69 16.75 -16.04
CA ARG A 114 22.78 16.86 -17.03
C ARG A 114 22.36 17.55 -18.33
N ARG A 115 21.06 17.58 -18.64
CA ARG A 115 20.48 18.14 -19.87
C ARG A 115 19.51 19.27 -19.59
N SER A 116 19.58 19.90 -18.41
CA SER A 116 18.57 20.86 -17.98
C SER A 116 18.39 22.01 -18.98
N SER A 117 19.47 22.49 -19.61
CA SER A 117 19.41 23.55 -20.61
C SER A 117 18.71 23.10 -21.91
N GLU A 118 19.06 21.92 -22.43
CA GLU A 118 18.42 21.33 -23.63
C GLU A 118 16.93 21.07 -23.40
N ILE A 119 16.57 20.60 -22.20
CA ILE A 119 15.17 20.33 -21.83
C ILE A 119 14.38 21.65 -21.72
N GLN A 120 14.96 22.70 -21.16
CA GLN A 120 14.32 24.01 -21.05
C GLN A 120 14.02 24.63 -22.42
N GLU A 121 14.89 24.42 -23.41
CA GLU A 121 14.67 24.89 -24.79
C GLU A 121 13.53 24.14 -25.50
N LEU A 122 13.29 22.87 -25.17
CA LEU A 122 12.23 22.04 -25.79
C LEU A 122 10.82 22.28 -25.22
N ILE A 123 10.72 22.90 -24.03
CA ILE A 123 9.44 23.13 -23.34
C ILE A 123 8.89 24.54 -23.63
N GLN A 124 9.65 25.40 -24.31
CA GLN A 124 9.21 26.71 -24.82
C GLN A 124 8.51 26.60 -26.16
#